data_AF-A0A2D7ZPS7-F1
#
_entry.id   AF-A0A2D7ZPS7-F1
#
_cell.length_a   1.000
_cell.length_b   1.000
_cell.length_c   1.000
_cell.angle_alpha   90.00
_cell.angle_beta   90.00
_cell.angle_gamma   90.00
#
_symmetry.space_group_name_H-M   'P 1'
#
loop_
_entity.id
_entity.type
_entity.pdbx_description
1 polymer ?
#
loop_
_entity_poly.entity_id
_entity_poly.type
_entity_poly.pdbx_seq_one_letter_code
_entity_poly.pdbx_strand_id
1 'polypeptide(L)'
;MRDSISAMFEGWTDYLGERFGGSKRPMPQLPILPLGVELDEIAALADRPDVRRAARARLGLGDDDVLALWVGRLSFYEKASPRPMFRAVEEAGQIAGRPLHFALAGWFPQDHHRGLFEEAARAYAPNTPLHWIDGNDPVLLGEMWAAADIFLSLVDNIQETFGLAPVEAMAAGLPVVASDWDGYRFTIRHGQEGFLAPTLVPSPGPPSVMLLRRHLQRMDTYQAYAGQLAQHTAVDVGAAARGLADLALSPDLRRRMGAAGRARVRETFDWKQVVVGYRVLFDSLADLRRQAPAAFPGPRLNPVHGDPFRDHGSFATLSLTADTEIALRPGVDPLADPALTSGIMLDSYGEAWRLSAADLRPLADGLQGSGWRRVGDLLATIPPPARARTTYGLIWLCKMGVLDWR
;
A
#
# COMPACT_ATOMS: atom_id res chain seq x y z
N MET A 1 10.89 2.09 9.85
CA MET A 1 10.12 2.74 8.76
C MET A 1 10.01 4.24 9.00
N ARG A 2 9.47 4.69 10.15
CA ARG A 2 9.40 6.13 10.51
C ARG A 2 10.74 6.82 10.31
N ASP A 3 11.81 6.26 10.87
CA ASP A 3 13.13 6.89 10.82
C ASP A 3 13.68 6.95 9.38
N SER A 4 13.38 5.96 8.54
CA SER A 4 13.72 5.98 7.10
C SER A 4 12.97 7.07 6.34
N ILE A 5 11.69 7.30 6.65
CA ILE A 5 10.88 8.36 6.05
C ILE A 5 11.37 9.73 6.53
N SER A 6 11.66 9.90 7.83
CA SER A 6 12.25 11.13 8.36
C SER A 6 13.57 11.46 7.68
N ALA A 7 14.49 10.49 7.59
CA ALA A 7 15.77 10.66 6.91
C ALA A 7 15.61 11.01 5.42
N MET A 8 14.60 10.46 4.74
CA MET A 8 14.28 10.82 3.36
C MET A 8 13.84 12.28 3.24
N PHE A 9 12.93 12.76 4.09
CA PHE A 9 12.49 14.15 4.07
C PHE A 9 13.62 15.11 4.44
N GLU A 10 14.38 14.79 5.49
CA GLU A 10 15.55 15.56 5.90
C GLU A 10 16.56 15.66 4.75
N GLY A 11 16.95 14.53 4.17
CA GLY A 11 17.86 14.46 3.03
C GLY A 11 17.35 15.21 1.80
N TRP A 12 16.04 15.21 1.55
CA TRP A 12 15.45 16.01 0.47
C TRP A 12 15.51 17.51 0.76
N THR A 13 15.24 17.93 1.99
CA THR A 13 15.34 19.35 2.37
C THR A 13 16.78 19.84 2.34
N ASP A 14 17.75 19.02 2.75
CA ASP A 14 19.17 19.33 2.67
C ASP A 14 19.62 19.41 1.20
N TYR A 15 19.23 18.43 0.37
CA TYR A 15 19.51 18.44 -1.07
C TYR A 15 19.03 19.73 -1.77
N LEU A 16 17.80 20.18 -1.48
CA LEU A 16 17.27 21.41 -2.05
C LEU A 16 17.99 22.66 -1.51
N GLY A 17 18.27 22.69 -0.19
CA GLY A 17 18.96 23.79 0.46
C GLY A 17 20.39 23.99 -0.07
N GLU A 18 21.14 22.90 -0.23
CA GLU A 18 22.49 22.91 -0.81
C GLU A 18 22.49 23.39 -2.27
N ARG A 19 21.49 22.99 -3.06
CA ARG A 19 21.49 23.25 -4.50
C ARG A 19 20.88 24.59 -4.90
N PHE A 20 19.87 25.06 -4.17
CA PHE A 20 19.07 26.24 -4.54
C PHE A 20 19.01 27.31 -3.45
N GLY A 21 19.63 27.07 -2.29
CA GLY A 21 19.52 27.94 -1.12
C GLY A 21 18.16 27.82 -0.40
N GLY A 22 18.07 28.44 0.78
CA GLY A 22 16.87 28.43 1.62
C GLY A 22 17.03 27.57 2.88
N SER A 23 16.29 27.93 3.92
CA SER A 23 16.38 27.31 5.26
C SER A 23 15.09 26.62 5.71
N LYS A 24 14.05 26.62 4.88
CA LYS A 24 12.78 25.96 5.22
C LYS A 24 12.93 24.45 5.15
N ARG A 25 12.56 23.77 6.23
CA ARG A 25 12.54 22.31 6.34
C ARG A 25 11.10 21.82 6.55
N PRO A 26 10.28 21.75 5.49
CA PRO A 26 8.93 21.24 5.61
C PRO A 26 8.96 19.75 5.98
N MET A 27 8.49 19.43 7.18
CA MET A 27 8.36 18.07 7.69
C MET A 27 6.89 17.77 7.96
N PRO A 28 6.33 16.67 7.43
CA PRO A 28 5.03 16.20 7.87
C PRO A 28 5.10 15.66 9.30
N GLN A 29 3.96 15.62 9.99
CA GLN A 29 3.84 14.80 11.19
C GLN A 29 3.87 13.31 10.78
N LEU A 30 4.59 12.49 11.54
CA LEU A 30 4.74 11.05 11.30
C LEU A 30 4.28 10.23 12.52
N PRO A 31 2.99 10.32 12.93
CA PRO A 31 2.47 9.49 14.01
C PRO A 31 2.52 8.01 13.60
N ILE A 32 2.85 7.13 14.55
CA ILE A 32 2.84 5.68 14.33
C ILE A 32 1.48 5.15 14.75
N LEU A 33 0.70 4.71 13.77
CA LEU A 33 -0.53 3.94 13.97
C LEU A 33 -0.32 2.55 13.36
N PRO A 34 -0.44 1.47 14.13
CA PRO A 34 -0.26 0.12 13.59
C PRO A 34 -1.44 -0.27 12.67
N LEU A 35 -1.26 -1.36 11.91
CA LEU A 35 -2.39 -2.09 11.34
C LEU A 35 -3.06 -2.95 12.42
N GLY A 36 -4.34 -3.23 12.23
CA GLY A 36 -5.13 -4.07 13.13
C GLY A 36 -5.40 -5.48 12.62
N VAL A 37 -5.72 -6.38 13.54
CA VAL A 37 -6.27 -7.72 13.29
C VAL A 37 -7.54 -7.93 14.12
N GLU A 38 -8.39 -8.88 13.71
CA GLU A 38 -9.59 -9.29 14.45
C GLU A 38 -9.23 -10.38 15.48
N LEU A 39 -8.81 -9.96 16.68
CA LEU A 39 -8.31 -10.86 17.73
C LEU A 39 -9.30 -12.00 18.04
N ASP A 40 -10.57 -11.64 18.29
CA ASP A 40 -11.58 -12.61 18.72
C ASP A 40 -11.89 -13.65 17.63
N GLU A 41 -11.89 -13.23 16.37
CA GLU A 41 -12.15 -14.13 15.22
C GLU A 41 -11.01 -15.14 15.04
N ILE A 42 -9.76 -14.67 15.10
CA ILE A 42 -8.58 -15.53 14.96
C ILE A 42 -8.46 -16.48 16.16
N ALA A 43 -8.69 -15.98 17.39
CA ALA A 43 -8.67 -16.81 18.59
C ALA A 43 -9.74 -17.91 18.52
N ALA A 44 -10.94 -17.61 18.02
CA ALA A 44 -12.00 -18.61 17.83
C ALA A 44 -11.63 -19.70 16.80
N LEU A 45 -10.83 -19.36 15.79
CA LEU A 45 -10.30 -20.34 14.84
C LEU A 45 -9.19 -21.22 15.46
N ALA A 46 -8.37 -20.65 16.33
CA ALA A 46 -7.25 -21.36 16.96
C ALA A 46 -7.69 -22.25 18.15
N ASP A 47 -8.64 -21.79 18.97
CA ASP A 47 -9.07 -22.45 20.20
C ASP A 47 -10.10 -23.57 19.96
N ARG A 48 -9.74 -24.52 19.09
CA ARG A 48 -10.58 -25.67 18.70
C ARG A 48 -9.81 -27.00 18.87
N PRO A 49 -9.82 -27.60 20.07
CA PRO A 49 -9.00 -28.79 20.38
C PRO A 49 -9.32 -30.03 19.54
N ASP A 50 -10.56 -30.21 19.13
CA ASP A 50 -11.02 -31.26 18.23
C ASP A 50 -10.48 -31.08 16.81
N VAL A 51 -10.55 -29.85 16.28
CA VAL A 51 -9.98 -29.48 14.98
C VAL A 51 -8.47 -29.64 14.99
N ARG A 52 -7.79 -29.17 16.07
CA ARG A 52 -6.36 -29.38 16.28
C ARG A 52 -5.98 -30.85 16.13
N ARG A 53 -6.67 -31.75 16.86
CA ARG A 53 -6.38 -33.18 16.85
C ARG A 53 -6.60 -33.78 15.46
N ALA A 54 -7.70 -33.44 14.78
CA ALA A 54 -8.00 -33.94 13.44
C ALA A 54 -6.98 -33.48 12.39
N ALA A 55 -6.62 -32.19 12.42
CA ALA A 55 -5.63 -31.62 11.51
C ALA A 55 -4.25 -32.24 11.69
N ARG A 56 -3.79 -32.40 12.94
CA ARG A 56 -2.52 -33.07 13.26
C ARG A 56 -2.49 -34.53 12.80
N ALA A 57 -3.57 -35.28 13.04
CA ALA A 57 -3.67 -36.66 12.56
C ALA A 57 -3.58 -36.76 11.03
N ARG A 58 -4.24 -35.85 10.28
CA ARG A 58 -4.17 -35.82 8.81
C ARG A 58 -2.75 -35.49 8.29
N LEU A 59 -2.01 -34.67 9.03
CA LEU A 59 -0.60 -34.36 8.73
C LEU A 59 0.39 -35.42 9.24
N GLY A 60 -0.10 -36.46 9.93
CA GLY A 60 0.74 -37.53 10.49
C GLY A 60 1.55 -37.11 11.71
N LEU A 61 1.13 -36.09 12.47
CA LEU A 61 1.77 -35.67 13.70
C LEU A 61 1.28 -36.48 14.91
N GLY A 62 2.21 -36.95 15.72
CA GLY A 62 1.97 -37.46 17.07
C GLY A 62 1.75 -36.35 18.09
N ASP A 63 1.49 -36.74 19.34
CA ASP A 63 1.17 -35.80 20.44
C ASP A 63 2.38 -34.94 20.84
N ASP A 64 3.60 -35.49 20.73
CA ASP A 64 4.85 -34.81 21.11
C ASP A 64 5.55 -34.10 19.94
N ASP A 65 5.01 -34.20 18.73
CA ASP A 65 5.59 -33.53 17.55
C ASP A 65 5.32 -32.03 17.61
N VAL A 66 6.25 -31.23 17.07
CA VAL A 66 6.15 -29.77 17.08
C VAL A 66 5.96 -29.27 15.65
N LEU A 67 4.87 -28.55 15.42
CA LEU A 67 4.55 -27.95 14.13
C LEU A 67 4.92 -26.46 14.11
N ALA A 68 5.94 -26.12 13.33
CA ALA A 68 6.18 -24.74 12.90
C ALA A 68 5.22 -24.38 11.75
N LEU A 69 4.71 -23.16 11.74
CA LEU A 69 3.81 -22.64 10.71
C LEU A 69 4.38 -21.36 10.10
N TRP A 70 4.30 -21.26 8.79
CA TRP A 70 4.47 -20.01 8.06
C TRP A 70 3.21 -19.76 7.22
N VAL A 71 2.76 -18.50 7.17
CA VAL A 71 1.55 -18.08 6.45
C VAL A 71 1.85 -16.94 5.49
N GLY A 72 1.37 -17.05 4.24
CA GLY A 72 1.39 -15.96 3.27
C GLY A 72 1.63 -16.40 1.82
N ARG A 73 2.01 -15.45 0.97
CA ARG A 73 2.36 -15.72 -0.44
C ARG A 73 3.75 -16.32 -0.55
N LEU A 74 3.86 -17.54 -1.08
CA LEU A 74 5.12 -18.30 -1.23
C LEU A 74 5.96 -17.72 -2.38
N SER A 75 6.52 -16.53 -2.16
CA SER A 75 7.34 -15.77 -3.10
C SER A 75 8.71 -15.48 -2.52
N PHE A 76 9.75 -16.06 -3.11
CA PHE A 76 11.14 -15.88 -2.68
C PHE A 76 11.73 -14.49 -3.02
N TYR A 77 11.03 -13.68 -3.82
CA TYR A 77 11.49 -12.36 -4.27
C TYR A 77 10.62 -11.20 -3.75
N GLU A 78 9.45 -11.47 -3.16
CA GLU A 78 8.59 -10.44 -2.54
C GLU A 78 8.39 -10.63 -1.04
N LYS A 79 8.46 -11.87 -0.53
CA LYS A 79 8.11 -12.19 0.85
C LYS A 79 9.30 -12.62 1.67
N ALA A 80 9.76 -13.84 1.48
CA ALA A 80 10.89 -14.38 2.23
C ALA A 80 11.60 -15.41 1.38
N SER A 81 12.92 -15.40 1.39
CA SER A 81 13.69 -16.55 0.93
C SER A 81 13.32 -17.77 1.79
N PRO A 82 12.97 -18.92 1.19
CA PRO A 82 12.62 -20.11 1.98
C PRO A 82 13.85 -20.80 2.58
N ARG A 83 15.04 -20.59 2.01
CA ARG A 83 16.26 -21.33 2.39
C ARG A 83 16.66 -21.10 3.85
N PRO A 84 16.68 -19.86 4.39
CA PRO A 84 16.94 -19.61 5.81
C PRO A 84 15.94 -20.34 6.72
N MET A 85 14.65 -20.35 6.37
CA MET A 85 13.62 -21.01 7.18
C MET A 85 13.81 -22.53 7.20
N PHE A 86 14.07 -23.14 6.04
CA PHE A 86 14.35 -24.58 5.96
C PHE A 86 15.56 -24.97 6.80
N ARG A 87 16.68 -24.25 6.67
CA ARG A 87 17.85 -24.51 7.51
C ARG A 87 17.57 -24.33 9.00
N ALA A 88 16.82 -23.28 9.37
CA ALA A 88 16.52 -23.00 10.77
C ALA A 88 15.68 -24.12 11.41
N VAL A 89 14.68 -24.65 10.71
CA VAL A 89 13.85 -25.76 11.22
C VAL A 89 14.65 -27.06 11.30
N GLU A 90 15.45 -27.37 10.28
CA GLU A 90 16.31 -28.55 10.26
C GLU A 90 17.32 -28.54 11.42
N GLU A 91 18.01 -27.41 11.61
CA GLU A 91 18.97 -27.23 12.71
C GLU A 91 18.27 -27.25 14.07
N ALA A 92 17.07 -26.67 14.19
CA ALA A 92 16.27 -26.75 15.41
C ALA A 92 15.91 -28.20 15.77
N GLY A 93 15.56 -29.03 14.78
CA GLY A 93 15.30 -30.46 14.99
C GLY A 93 16.53 -31.23 15.47
N GLN A 94 17.70 -30.89 14.94
CA GLN A 94 18.97 -31.45 15.40
C GLN A 94 19.28 -31.06 16.86
N ILE A 95 19.08 -29.79 17.21
CA ILE A 95 19.26 -29.30 18.59
C ILE A 95 18.27 -29.96 19.55
N ALA A 96 17.00 -30.11 19.14
CA ALA A 96 15.94 -30.74 19.93
C ALA A 96 16.05 -32.28 20.00
N GLY A 97 16.94 -32.89 19.21
CA GLY A 97 17.10 -34.34 19.11
C GLY A 97 15.94 -35.06 18.43
N ARG A 98 15.05 -34.34 17.74
CA ARG A 98 13.92 -34.90 16.97
C ARG A 98 13.52 -33.94 15.85
N PRO A 99 13.10 -34.42 14.67
CA PRO A 99 12.63 -33.55 13.60
C PRO A 99 11.43 -32.69 14.03
N LEU A 100 11.42 -31.41 13.61
CA LEU A 100 10.23 -30.57 13.66
C LEU A 100 9.43 -30.75 12.37
N HIS A 101 8.12 -30.59 12.44
CA HIS A 101 7.26 -30.49 11.26
C HIS A 101 7.17 -29.02 10.84
N PHE A 102 7.11 -28.73 9.53
CA PHE A 102 6.96 -27.37 9.04
C PHE A 102 5.86 -27.26 7.99
N ALA A 103 4.79 -26.53 8.34
CA ALA A 103 3.69 -26.22 7.45
C ALA A 103 3.89 -24.85 6.79
N LEU A 104 3.76 -24.84 5.46
CA LEU A 104 3.74 -23.64 4.62
C LEU A 104 2.30 -23.47 4.12
N ALA A 105 1.53 -22.63 4.82
CA ALA A 105 0.15 -22.31 4.47
C ALA A 105 0.11 -21.06 3.57
N GLY A 106 -0.03 -21.27 2.27
CA GLY A 106 0.13 -20.20 1.31
C GLY A 106 -0.21 -20.60 -0.11
N TRP A 107 0.09 -19.70 -1.05
CA TRP A 107 -0.05 -19.95 -2.48
C TRP A 107 1.18 -19.45 -3.23
N PHE A 108 1.48 -20.14 -4.33
CA PHE A 108 2.56 -19.75 -5.22
C PHE A 108 2.03 -18.71 -6.24
N PRO A 109 2.76 -17.61 -6.48
CA PRO A 109 2.38 -16.66 -7.53
C PRO A 109 2.37 -17.27 -8.94
N GLN A 110 3.20 -18.29 -9.14
CA GLN A 110 3.35 -19.02 -10.39
C GLN A 110 3.58 -20.50 -10.05
N ASP A 111 2.93 -21.41 -10.76
CA ASP A 111 2.96 -22.84 -10.45
C ASP A 111 4.38 -23.42 -10.43
N HIS A 112 5.26 -22.93 -11.30
CA HIS A 112 6.65 -23.40 -11.39
C HIS A 112 7.48 -23.06 -10.14
N HIS A 113 7.06 -22.09 -9.30
CA HIS A 113 7.79 -21.74 -8.09
C HIS A 113 7.77 -22.85 -7.04
N ARG A 114 6.75 -23.71 -7.05
CA ARG A 114 6.66 -24.83 -6.13
C ARG A 114 7.86 -25.78 -6.24
N GLY A 115 8.26 -26.11 -7.47
CA GLY A 115 9.43 -26.97 -7.71
C GLY A 115 10.73 -26.40 -7.13
N LEU A 116 10.91 -25.08 -7.17
CA LEU A 116 12.07 -24.40 -6.59
C LEU A 116 12.09 -24.51 -5.06
N PHE A 117 10.92 -24.41 -4.43
CA PHE A 117 10.77 -24.57 -2.98
C PHE A 117 11.01 -26.02 -2.55
N GLU A 118 10.48 -27.00 -3.29
CA GLU A 118 10.68 -28.43 -3.03
C GLU A 118 12.14 -28.87 -3.26
N GLU A 119 12.82 -28.29 -4.25
CA GLU A 119 14.27 -28.46 -4.45
C GLU A 119 15.06 -27.90 -3.26
N ALA A 120 14.77 -26.67 -2.84
CA ALA A 120 15.42 -26.05 -1.69
C ALA A 120 15.17 -26.83 -0.39
N ALA A 121 13.95 -27.33 -0.19
CA ALA A 121 13.60 -28.17 0.96
C ALA A 121 14.47 -29.44 1.03
N ARG A 122 14.57 -30.19 -0.07
CA ARG A 122 15.41 -31.40 -0.13
C ARG A 122 16.88 -31.11 0.16
N ALA A 123 17.38 -29.95 -0.25
CA ALA A 123 18.77 -29.57 -0.04
C ALA A 123 19.06 -29.05 1.39
N TYR A 124 18.10 -28.35 2.02
CA TYR A 124 18.35 -27.59 3.24
C TYR A 124 17.61 -28.09 4.47
N ALA A 125 16.61 -28.95 4.31
CA ALA A 125 15.85 -29.56 5.40
C ALA A 125 15.48 -31.03 5.09
N PRO A 126 16.45 -31.91 4.79
CA PRO A 126 16.20 -33.27 4.32
C PRO A 126 15.49 -34.16 5.35
N ASN A 127 15.57 -33.84 6.65
CA ASN A 127 14.97 -34.63 7.72
C ASN A 127 13.67 -34.01 8.26
N THR A 128 13.28 -32.85 7.75
CA THR A 128 12.13 -32.07 8.23
C THR A 128 10.88 -32.41 7.41
N PRO A 129 9.82 -33.00 8.01
CA PRO A 129 8.56 -33.20 7.31
C PRO A 129 7.89 -31.87 6.93
N LEU A 130 7.76 -31.62 5.63
CA LEU A 130 7.11 -30.41 5.10
C LEU A 130 5.66 -30.66 4.70
N HIS A 131 4.80 -29.70 5.03
CA HIS A 131 3.37 -29.74 4.74
C HIS A 131 2.98 -28.51 3.90
N TRP A 132 2.50 -28.74 2.68
CA TRP A 132 2.05 -27.67 1.79
C TRP A 132 0.54 -27.49 1.93
N ILE A 133 0.11 -26.37 2.48
CA ILE A 133 -1.31 -26.09 2.76
C ILE A 133 -1.77 -24.94 1.86
N ASP A 134 -2.94 -25.09 1.22
CA ASP A 134 -3.51 -24.00 0.44
C ASP A 134 -3.96 -22.87 1.38
N GLY A 135 -3.22 -21.76 1.36
CA GLY A 135 -3.52 -20.58 2.17
C GLY A 135 -4.69 -19.74 1.68
N ASN A 136 -5.24 -20.02 0.49
CA ASN A 136 -6.47 -19.37 0.02
C ASN A 136 -7.74 -20.05 0.54
N ASP A 137 -7.63 -21.25 1.11
CA ASP A 137 -8.75 -21.92 1.76
C ASP A 137 -8.83 -21.48 3.24
N PRO A 138 -9.84 -20.69 3.63
CA PRO A 138 -9.96 -20.20 5.00
C PRO A 138 -10.20 -21.31 6.02
N VAL A 139 -10.76 -22.46 5.61
CA VAL A 139 -10.95 -23.62 6.49
C VAL A 139 -9.59 -24.24 6.81
N LEU A 140 -8.78 -24.53 5.79
CA LEU A 140 -7.45 -25.10 5.97
C LEU A 140 -6.52 -24.15 6.75
N LEU A 141 -6.59 -22.85 6.48
CA LEU A 141 -5.83 -21.86 7.23
C LEU A 141 -6.26 -21.82 8.71
N GLY A 142 -7.57 -21.83 8.97
CA GLY A 142 -8.12 -21.91 10.33
C GLY A 142 -7.71 -23.19 11.07
N GLU A 143 -7.62 -24.32 10.37
CA GLU A 143 -7.10 -25.57 10.92
C GLU A 143 -5.62 -25.45 11.29
N MET A 144 -4.81 -24.75 10.49
CA MET A 144 -3.39 -24.54 10.78
C MET A 144 -3.18 -23.62 11.99
N TRP A 145 -4.02 -22.60 12.18
CA TRP A 145 -3.99 -21.80 13.40
C TRP A 145 -4.25 -22.62 14.66
N ALA A 146 -5.10 -23.65 14.59
CA ALA A 146 -5.35 -24.57 15.70
C ALA A 146 -4.26 -25.66 15.85
N ALA A 147 -3.66 -26.10 14.75
CA ALA A 147 -2.73 -27.23 14.72
C ALA A 147 -1.27 -26.85 15.02
N ALA A 148 -0.87 -25.61 14.72
CA ALA A 148 0.50 -25.15 14.89
C ALA A 148 0.88 -24.98 16.38
N ASP A 149 2.19 -25.05 16.65
CA ASP A 149 2.76 -24.86 17.97
C ASP A 149 3.68 -23.62 18.01
N ILE A 150 4.26 -23.24 16.87
CA ILE A 150 5.18 -22.10 16.71
C ILE A 150 4.91 -21.44 15.36
N PHE A 151 4.96 -20.11 15.28
CA PHE A 151 4.98 -19.40 14.00
C PHE A 151 6.41 -18.99 13.64
N LEU A 152 6.85 -19.28 12.42
CA LEU A 152 8.17 -18.95 11.90
C LEU A 152 8.04 -18.00 10.70
N SER A 153 8.76 -16.88 10.69
CA SER A 153 8.86 -16.02 9.51
C SER A 153 10.18 -15.26 9.45
N LEU A 154 11.10 -15.71 8.60
CA LEU A 154 12.41 -15.06 8.42
C LEU A 154 12.40 -14.20 7.17
N VAL A 155 11.82 -13.01 7.27
CA VAL A 155 11.75 -12.06 6.14
C VAL A 155 13.06 -11.30 5.99
N ASP A 156 13.51 -11.20 4.75
CA ASP A 156 14.71 -10.52 4.27
C ASP A 156 14.40 -9.39 3.26
N ASN A 157 13.12 -9.07 3.07
CA ASN A 157 12.65 -8.19 2.01
C ASN A 157 12.15 -6.83 2.53
N ILE A 158 12.59 -5.75 1.89
CA ILE A 158 12.17 -4.37 2.18
C ILE A 158 10.69 -4.07 1.93
N GLN A 159 10.00 -4.94 1.19
CA GLN A 159 8.55 -4.83 0.97
C GLN A 159 7.73 -5.23 2.20
N GLU A 160 8.28 -6.03 3.11
CA GLU A 160 7.59 -6.37 4.35
C GLU A 160 7.81 -5.26 5.38
N THR A 161 6.75 -4.48 5.58
CA THR A 161 6.79 -3.22 6.33
C THR A 161 6.12 -3.31 7.70
N PHE A 162 5.19 -4.25 7.89
CA PHE A 162 4.46 -4.40 9.16
C PHE A 162 4.45 -5.85 9.66
N GLY A 163 4.10 -6.82 8.81
CA GLY A 163 3.93 -8.19 9.24
C GLY A 163 2.61 -8.50 9.93
N LEU A 164 1.51 -8.53 9.17
CA LEU A 164 0.22 -8.98 9.71
C LEU A 164 0.25 -10.44 10.16
N ALA A 165 0.87 -11.34 9.40
CA ALA A 165 0.89 -12.76 9.72
C ALA A 165 1.50 -13.10 11.11
N PRO A 166 2.62 -12.50 11.54
CA PRO A 166 3.08 -12.62 12.93
C PRO A 166 2.07 -12.12 13.98
N VAL A 167 1.35 -11.03 13.70
CA VAL A 167 0.32 -10.49 14.61
C VAL A 167 -0.89 -11.42 14.67
N GLU A 168 -1.31 -11.99 13.54
CA GLU A 168 -2.33 -13.04 13.46
C GLU A 168 -1.91 -14.29 14.22
N ALA A 169 -0.65 -14.71 14.11
CA ALA A 169 -0.10 -15.82 14.88
C ALA A 169 -0.11 -15.55 16.39
N MET A 170 0.24 -14.34 16.82
CA MET A 170 0.12 -13.91 18.21
C MET A 170 -1.35 -13.92 18.67
N ALA A 171 -2.30 -13.51 17.82
CA ALA A 171 -3.74 -13.58 18.10
C ALA A 171 -4.22 -15.04 18.24
N ALA A 172 -3.70 -15.94 17.41
CA ALA A 172 -3.90 -17.39 17.51
C ALA A 172 -3.25 -17.99 18.78
N GLY A 173 -2.42 -17.23 19.50
CA GLY A 173 -1.73 -17.69 20.71
C GLY A 173 -0.47 -18.49 20.43
N LEU A 174 0.13 -18.31 19.27
CA LEU A 174 1.40 -18.94 18.90
C LEU A 174 2.58 -18.05 19.32
N PRO A 175 3.64 -18.62 19.92
CA PRO A 175 4.92 -17.92 20.02
C PRO A 175 5.51 -17.72 18.61
N VAL A 176 6.23 -16.61 18.42
CA VAL A 176 6.78 -16.24 17.11
C VAL A 176 8.31 -16.33 17.07
N VAL A 177 8.86 -16.97 16.05
CA VAL A 177 10.28 -16.82 15.67
C VAL A 177 10.34 -16.04 14.38
N ALA A 178 10.93 -14.84 14.42
CA ALA A 178 10.92 -13.92 13.30
C ALA A 178 12.28 -13.28 13.07
N SER A 179 12.53 -12.70 11.88
CA SER A 179 13.69 -11.84 11.68
C SER A 179 13.56 -10.55 12.51
N ASP A 180 14.68 -10.04 13.02
CA ASP A 180 14.78 -8.72 13.67
C ASP A 180 14.73 -7.59 12.63
N TRP A 181 13.70 -7.63 11.80
CA TRP A 181 13.43 -6.73 10.69
C TRP A 181 12.49 -5.61 11.14
N ASP A 182 12.61 -4.40 10.61
CA ASP A 182 11.90 -3.21 11.11
C ASP A 182 10.39 -3.43 11.35
N GLY A 183 9.67 -4.00 10.38
CA GLY A 183 8.23 -4.30 10.55
C GLY A 183 7.95 -5.27 11.69
N TYR A 184 8.69 -6.38 11.74
CA TYR A 184 8.52 -7.42 12.77
C TYR A 184 8.99 -6.97 14.15
N ARG A 185 10.12 -6.25 14.24
CA ARG A 185 10.69 -5.66 15.47
C ARG A 185 9.71 -4.71 16.15
N PHE A 186 8.88 -4.01 15.39
CA PHE A 186 7.83 -3.18 15.97
C PHE A 186 6.70 -4.02 16.58
N THR A 187 6.32 -5.12 15.92
CA THR A 187 5.21 -5.98 16.37
C THR A 187 5.58 -6.94 17.50
N ILE A 188 6.84 -7.39 17.62
CA ILE A 188 7.27 -8.44 18.54
C ILE A 188 8.39 -7.93 19.45
N ARG A 189 8.36 -8.28 20.74
CA ARG A 189 9.45 -8.01 21.68
C ARG A 189 10.23 -9.29 21.93
N HIS A 190 11.52 -9.26 21.62
CA HIS A 190 12.41 -10.40 21.82
C HIS A 190 12.35 -10.91 23.27
N GLY A 191 12.14 -12.22 23.44
CA GLY A 191 12.02 -12.90 24.72
C GLY A 191 10.66 -12.79 25.41
N GLN A 192 9.68 -12.06 24.84
CA GLN A 192 8.35 -11.90 25.44
C GLN A 192 7.26 -12.65 24.67
N GLU A 193 6.98 -12.28 23.42
CA GLU A 193 6.03 -13.00 22.55
C GLU A 193 6.73 -14.05 21.67
N GLY A 194 8.07 -14.01 21.65
CA GLY A 194 8.84 -14.79 20.70
C GLY A 194 10.31 -14.41 20.65
N PHE A 195 11.02 -14.91 19.64
CA PHE A 195 12.43 -14.64 19.40
C PHE A 195 12.65 -13.92 18.07
N LEU A 196 13.43 -12.85 18.12
CA LEU A 196 13.88 -12.11 16.94
C LEU A 196 15.32 -12.51 16.59
N ALA A 197 15.53 -12.97 15.36
CA ALA A 197 16.81 -13.37 14.81
C ALA A 197 17.51 -12.15 14.16
N PRO A 198 18.73 -11.77 14.60
CA PRO A 198 19.44 -10.62 14.06
C PRO A 198 19.54 -10.60 12.53
N THR A 199 19.49 -9.41 11.93
CA THR A 199 19.63 -9.20 10.49
C THR A 199 20.86 -8.38 10.14
N LEU A 200 21.46 -8.65 8.98
CA LEU A 200 22.64 -7.96 8.48
C LEU A 200 22.43 -7.53 7.01
N VAL A 201 22.77 -6.28 6.71
CA VAL A 201 22.76 -5.71 5.36
C VAL A 201 24.16 -5.16 5.02
N PRO A 202 24.57 -5.12 3.74
CA PRO A 202 25.86 -4.55 3.36
C PRO A 202 25.89 -3.04 3.57
N SER A 203 27.09 -2.50 3.77
CA SER A 203 27.31 -1.06 3.72
C SER A 203 26.91 -0.49 2.36
N PRO A 204 26.33 0.73 2.28
CA PRO A 204 26.00 1.37 1.02
C PRO A 204 27.24 1.54 0.13
N GLY A 205 27.08 1.37 -1.19
CA GLY A 205 28.19 1.52 -2.12
C GLY A 205 27.78 1.46 -3.60
N PRO A 206 28.75 1.45 -4.53
CA PRO A 206 28.48 1.45 -5.97
C PRO A 206 27.50 0.34 -6.43
N PRO A 207 27.57 -0.91 -5.92
CA PRO A 207 26.59 -1.94 -6.29
C PRO A 207 25.15 -1.60 -5.89
N SER A 208 24.92 -1.13 -4.66
CA SER A 208 23.56 -0.77 -4.19
C SER A 208 23.00 0.44 -4.95
N VAL A 209 23.85 1.41 -5.29
CA VAL A 209 23.48 2.56 -6.15
C VAL A 209 23.16 2.10 -7.56
N MET A 210 23.89 1.13 -8.11
CA MET A 210 23.62 0.58 -9.44
C MET A 210 22.25 -0.13 -9.48
N LEU A 211 21.94 -0.95 -8.47
CA LEU A 211 20.62 -1.58 -8.34
C LEU A 211 19.49 -0.54 -8.37
N LEU A 212 19.65 0.55 -7.61
CA LEU A 212 18.69 1.66 -7.61
C LEU A 212 18.59 2.33 -8.99
N ARG A 213 19.72 2.63 -9.65
CA ARG A 213 19.73 3.29 -10.96
C ARG A 213 19.01 2.47 -12.03
N ARG A 214 19.21 1.15 -12.04
CA ARG A 214 18.52 0.25 -12.96
C ARG A 214 17.01 0.29 -12.78
N HIS A 215 16.55 0.33 -11.53
CA HIS A 215 15.14 0.52 -11.23
C HIS A 215 14.60 1.89 -11.69
N LEU A 216 15.30 2.99 -11.36
CA LEU A 216 14.87 4.35 -11.75
C LEU A 216 14.83 4.55 -13.26
N GLN A 217 15.73 3.90 -14.00
CA GLN A 217 15.76 3.90 -15.47
C GLN A 217 14.77 2.89 -16.09
N ARG A 218 13.91 2.25 -15.27
CA ARG A 218 12.93 1.24 -15.68
C ARG A 218 13.53 0.03 -16.42
N MET A 219 14.82 -0.25 -16.19
CA MET A 219 15.44 -1.49 -16.66
C MET A 219 15.01 -2.68 -15.81
N ASP A 220 14.75 -2.45 -14.52
CA ASP A 220 14.24 -3.45 -13.59
C ASP A 220 12.90 -2.99 -12.99
N THR A 221 11.97 -3.93 -12.83
CA THR A 221 10.72 -3.70 -12.09
C THR A 221 11.02 -3.48 -10.60
N TYR A 222 10.06 -2.94 -9.85
CA TYR A 222 10.21 -2.80 -8.41
C TYR A 222 10.38 -4.15 -7.70
N GLN A 223 9.66 -5.18 -8.17
CA GLN A 223 9.77 -6.55 -7.66
C GLN A 223 11.18 -7.12 -7.87
N ALA A 224 11.76 -6.92 -9.05
CA ALA A 224 13.13 -7.34 -9.33
C ALA A 224 14.11 -6.59 -8.42
N TYR A 225 13.97 -5.27 -8.28
CA TYR A 225 14.82 -4.47 -7.39
C TYR A 225 14.76 -4.95 -5.93
N ALA A 226 13.56 -5.12 -5.37
CA ALA A 226 13.38 -5.59 -4.00
C ALA A 226 13.92 -7.01 -3.80
N GLY A 227 13.67 -7.93 -4.74
CA GLY A 227 14.19 -9.28 -4.71
C GLY A 227 15.72 -9.35 -4.76
N GLN A 228 16.37 -8.48 -5.55
CA GLN A 228 17.83 -8.39 -5.60
C GLN A 228 18.42 -7.86 -4.28
N LEU A 229 17.77 -6.90 -3.63
CA LEU A 229 18.18 -6.45 -2.29
C LEU A 229 18.02 -7.55 -1.24
N ALA A 230 16.94 -8.33 -1.31
CA ALA A 230 16.70 -9.44 -0.38
C ALA A 230 17.82 -10.50 -0.45
N GLN A 231 18.39 -10.77 -1.64
CA GLN A 231 19.54 -11.68 -1.75
C GLN A 231 20.80 -11.20 -1.01
N HIS A 232 20.86 -9.93 -0.63
CA HIS A 232 21.96 -9.32 0.12
C HIS A 232 21.55 -8.94 1.54
N THR A 233 20.41 -9.44 2.03
CA THR A 233 19.96 -9.26 3.41
C THR A 233 20.04 -10.60 4.12
N ALA A 234 20.92 -10.71 5.11
CA ALA A 234 21.10 -11.94 5.87
C ALA A 234 20.25 -11.91 7.15
N VAL A 235 19.75 -13.08 7.54
CA VAL A 235 19.11 -13.34 8.83
C VAL A 235 19.98 -14.39 9.55
N ASP A 236 20.22 -14.23 10.85
CA ASP A 236 20.96 -15.20 11.66
C ASP A 236 20.13 -16.49 11.82
N VAL A 237 20.36 -17.44 10.93
CA VAL A 237 19.70 -18.74 10.88
C VAL A 237 19.92 -19.52 12.17
N GLY A 238 21.12 -19.47 12.75
CA GLY A 238 21.44 -20.19 13.97
C GLY A 238 20.69 -19.62 15.18
N ALA A 239 20.52 -18.30 15.25
CA ALA A 239 19.68 -17.68 16.29
C ALA A 239 18.20 -18.08 16.14
N ALA A 240 17.68 -18.11 14.91
CA ALA A 240 16.33 -18.60 14.65
C ALA A 240 16.17 -20.08 15.04
N ALA A 241 17.14 -20.94 14.69
CA ALA A 241 17.15 -22.36 15.02
C ALA A 241 17.15 -22.59 16.55
N ARG A 242 17.97 -21.85 17.31
CA ARG A 242 17.96 -21.90 18.77
C ARG A 242 16.62 -21.49 19.36
N GLY A 243 16.03 -20.40 18.87
CA GLY A 243 14.70 -19.96 19.31
C GLY A 243 13.60 -20.99 19.02
N LEU A 244 13.64 -21.63 17.86
CA LEU A 244 12.75 -22.74 17.51
C LEU A 244 12.96 -23.95 18.43
N ALA A 245 14.22 -24.32 18.71
CA ALA A 245 14.55 -25.45 19.58
C ALA A 245 14.12 -25.22 21.03
N ASP A 246 14.36 -24.02 21.59
CA ASP A 246 13.92 -23.65 22.93
C ASP A 246 12.40 -23.77 23.08
N LEU A 247 11.66 -23.32 22.05
CA LEU A 247 10.21 -23.46 22.00
C LEU A 247 9.80 -24.91 21.82
N ALA A 248 10.48 -25.69 20.97
CA ALA A 248 10.18 -27.10 20.74
C ALA A 248 10.35 -27.95 22.01
N LEU A 249 11.40 -27.68 22.79
CA LEU A 249 11.74 -28.38 24.03
C LEU A 249 10.90 -27.94 25.24
N SER A 250 10.23 -26.79 25.20
CA SER A 250 9.49 -26.24 26.34
C SER A 250 8.03 -25.88 26.00
N PRO A 251 7.07 -26.79 26.24
CA PRO A 251 5.64 -26.47 26.12
C PRO A 251 5.19 -25.31 27.02
N ASP A 252 5.80 -25.16 28.20
CA ASP A 252 5.55 -24.03 29.10
C ASP A 252 5.99 -22.69 28.51
N LEU A 253 7.15 -22.66 27.86
CA LEU A 253 7.61 -21.45 27.17
C LEU A 253 6.66 -21.08 26.04
N ARG A 254 6.21 -22.06 25.23
CA ARG A 254 5.21 -21.82 24.17
C ARG A 254 3.93 -21.21 24.72
N ARG A 255 3.37 -21.77 25.80
CA ARG A 255 2.16 -21.24 26.45
C ARG A 255 2.34 -19.81 26.96
N ARG A 256 3.45 -19.53 27.65
CA ARG A 256 3.72 -18.18 28.20
C ARG A 256 3.88 -17.14 27.10
N MET A 257 4.68 -17.44 26.08
CA MET A 257 4.92 -16.52 24.96
C MET A 257 3.67 -16.32 24.10
N GLY A 258 2.90 -17.38 23.83
CA GLY A 258 1.62 -17.29 23.14
C GLY A 258 0.58 -16.44 23.88
N ALA A 259 0.50 -16.58 25.21
CA ALA A 259 -0.36 -15.74 26.04
C ALA A 259 0.08 -14.27 26.04
N ALA A 260 1.40 -14.01 26.09
CA ALA A 260 1.95 -12.66 25.94
C ALA A 260 1.62 -12.05 24.57
N GLY A 261 1.69 -12.86 23.50
CA GLY A 261 1.27 -12.49 22.15
C GLY A 261 -0.18 -12.01 22.11
N ARG A 262 -1.12 -12.81 22.63
CA ARG A 262 -2.54 -12.43 22.70
C ARG A 262 -2.78 -11.15 23.50
N ALA A 263 -2.07 -10.98 24.62
CA ALA A 263 -2.17 -9.76 25.43
C ALA A 263 -1.72 -8.53 24.62
N ARG A 264 -0.56 -8.62 23.96
CA ARG A 264 -0.03 -7.55 23.12
C ARG A 264 -0.96 -7.19 21.96
N VAL A 265 -1.55 -8.19 21.29
CA VAL A 265 -2.55 -7.94 20.25
C VAL A 265 -3.74 -7.18 20.83
N ARG A 266 -4.32 -7.65 21.94
CA ARG A 266 -5.46 -6.99 22.58
C ARG A 266 -5.19 -5.53 22.94
N GLU A 267 -3.97 -5.25 23.40
CA GLU A 267 -3.57 -3.91 23.87
C GLU A 267 -3.22 -2.96 22.72
N THR A 268 -2.68 -3.46 21.61
CA THR A 268 -2.04 -2.61 20.58
C THR A 268 -2.55 -2.84 19.16
N PHE A 269 -2.86 -4.09 18.79
CA PHE A 269 -3.07 -4.49 17.40
C PHE A 269 -4.48 -5.00 17.11
N ASP A 270 -5.38 -5.04 18.08
CA ASP A 270 -6.80 -5.28 17.84
C ASP A 270 -7.41 -4.04 17.16
N TRP A 271 -8.19 -4.24 16.08
CA TRP A 271 -8.88 -3.14 15.40
C TRP A 271 -9.69 -2.25 16.35
N LYS A 272 -10.25 -2.82 17.43
CA LYS A 272 -10.96 -2.08 18.48
C LYS A 272 -10.07 -1.02 19.15
N GLN A 273 -8.77 -1.28 19.29
CA GLN A 273 -7.79 -0.33 19.81
C GLN A 273 -7.23 0.59 18.72
N VAL A 274 -6.90 0.04 17.55
CA VAL A 274 -6.30 0.80 16.45
C VAL A 274 -7.21 1.96 16.00
N VAL A 275 -8.53 1.72 15.90
CA VAL A 275 -9.51 2.75 15.52
C VAL A 275 -9.55 3.91 16.52
N VAL A 276 -9.30 3.67 17.80
CA VAL A 276 -9.22 4.75 18.81
C VAL A 276 -8.06 5.68 18.49
N GLY A 277 -6.90 5.14 18.11
CA GLY A 277 -5.74 5.93 17.70
C GLY A 277 -6.02 6.82 16.48
N TYR A 278 -6.74 6.30 15.48
CA TYR A 278 -7.18 7.09 14.32
C TYR A 278 -8.11 8.25 14.71
N ARG A 279 -9.08 8.01 15.61
CA ARG A 279 -9.99 9.06 16.08
C ARG A 279 -9.24 10.19 16.78
N VAL A 280 -8.33 9.84 17.69
CA VAL A 280 -7.47 10.81 18.39
C VAL A 280 -6.64 11.64 17.39
N LEU A 281 -6.06 10.99 16.37
CA LEU A 281 -5.33 11.69 15.32
C LEU A 281 -6.24 12.64 14.54
N PHE A 282 -7.43 12.22 14.12
CA PHE A 282 -8.35 13.07 13.38
C PHE A 282 -8.82 14.27 14.18
N ASP A 283 -9.15 14.08 15.45
CA ASP A 283 -9.56 15.17 16.35
C ASP A 283 -8.42 16.19 16.51
N SER A 284 -7.19 15.73 16.76
CA SER A 284 -6.02 16.61 16.86
C SER A 284 -5.73 17.38 15.56
N LEU A 285 -5.88 16.75 14.40
CA LEU A 285 -5.70 17.41 13.11
C LEU A 285 -6.83 18.42 12.81
N ALA A 286 -8.06 18.13 13.26
CA ALA A 286 -9.18 19.06 13.16
C ALA A 286 -8.96 20.29 14.04
N ASP A 287 -8.43 20.11 15.25
CA ASP A 287 -8.06 21.21 16.15
C ASP A 287 -6.97 22.10 15.56
N LEU A 288 -5.90 21.49 15.04
CA LEU A 288 -4.84 22.21 14.34
C LEU A 288 -5.40 23.02 13.16
N ARG A 289 -6.32 22.45 12.38
CA ARG A 289 -6.96 23.14 11.25
C ARG A 289 -7.81 24.32 11.70
N ARG A 290 -8.57 24.19 12.80
CA ARG A 290 -9.41 25.27 13.34
C ARG A 290 -8.59 26.45 13.86
N GLN A 291 -7.39 26.18 14.38
CA GLN A 291 -6.48 27.19 14.91
C GLN A 291 -5.59 27.82 13.83
N ALA A 292 -5.46 27.18 12.66
CA ALA A 292 -4.67 27.70 11.57
C ALA A 292 -5.32 28.97 10.98
N PRO A 293 -4.52 29.98 10.58
CA PRO A 293 -5.04 31.19 9.96
C PRO A 293 -5.79 30.88 8.67
N ALA A 294 -6.97 31.50 8.47
CA ALA A 294 -7.89 31.25 7.36
C ALA A 294 -7.31 31.55 5.96
N ALA A 295 -6.23 32.32 5.89
CA ALA A 295 -5.58 32.74 4.65
C ALA A 295 -4.24 32.02 4.46
N PHE A 296 -4.28 30.82 3.91
CA PHE A 296 -3.18 30.41 3.05
C PHE A 296 -3.44 31.10 1.70
N PRO A 297 -2.60 32.05 1.24
CA PRO A 297 -2.67 32.44 -0.17
C PRO A 297 -2.54 31.13 -0.95
N GLY A 298 -3.57 30.79 -1.72
CA GLY A 298 -3.68 29.48 -2.36
C GLY A 298 -2.34 29.11 -3.00
N PRO A 299 -1.85 27.87 -2.80
CA PRO A 299 -0.53 27.50 -3.29
C PRO A 299 -0.44 27.87 -4.76
N ARG A 300 0.65 28.52 -5.17
CA ARG A 300 0.95 28.67 -6.60
C ARG A 300 0.86 27.27 -7.18
N LEU A 301 -0.03 27.06 -8.15
CA LEU A 301 -0.13 25.79 -8.87
C LEU A 301 1.29 25.39 -9.28
N ASN A 302 1.60 24.10 -9.13
CA ASN A 302 2.90 23.58 -9.55
C ASN A 302 3.15 24.06 -10.99
N PRO A 303 4.26 24.76 -11.29
CA PRO A 303 4.48 25.36 -12.60
C PRO A 303 4.57 24.34 -13.74
N VAL A 304 4.73 23.04 -13.45
CA VAL A 304 4.66 21.95 -14.45
C VAL A 304 3.31 21.24 -14.50
N HIS A 305 2.38 21.61 -13.63
CA HIS A 305 0.99 21.12 -13.58
C HIS A 305 0.03 22.30 -13.43
N GLY A 306 0.30 23.40 -14.12
CA GLY A 306 -0.53 24.59 -14.09
C GLY A 306 -1.78 24.46 -14.94
N ASP A 307 -2.56 25.55 -14.98
CA ASP A 307 -3.72 25.63 -15.86
C ASP A 307 -3.23 25.81 -17.31
N PRO A 308 -3.59 24.93 -18.26
CA PRO A 308 -3.06 24.99 -19.63
C PRO A 308 -3.44 26.29 -20.36
N PHE A 309 -4.61 26.87 -20.09
CA PHE A 309 -5.03 28.13 -20.72
C PHE A 309 -4.40 29.35 -20.05
N ARG A 310 -3.98 29.24 -18.79
CA ARG A 310 -3.10 30.24 -18.16
C ARG A 310 -1.68 30.15 -18.73
N ASP A 311 -1.12 28.95 -18.79
CA ASP A 311 0.28 28.72 -19.11
C ASP A 311 0.56 28.89 -20.62
N HIS A 312 -0.41 28.54 -21.48
CA HIS A 312 -0.37 28.78 -22.93
C HIS A 312 -1.23 29.98 -23.37
N GLY A 313 -1.69 30.82 -22.45
CA GLY A 313 -2.58 31.95 -22.77
C GLY A 313 -1.98 32.92 -23.79
N SER A 314 -0.66 33.10 -23.78
CA SER A 314 0.06 33.94 -24.75
C SER A 314 0.07 33.38 -26.18
N PHE A 315 -0.37 32.14 -26.40
CA PHE A 315 -0.49 31.57 -27.74
C PHE A 315 -1.75 32.08 -28.46
N ALA A 316 -2.77 32.48 -27.69
CA ALA A 316 -3.98 33.07 -28.22
C ALA A 316 -3.87 34.59 -28.31
N THR A 317 -4.48 35.19 -29.34
CA THR A 317 -4.54 36.65 -29.48
C THR A 317 -5.32 37.31 -28.35
N LEU A 318 -6.40 36.67 -27.90
CA LEU A 318 -7.25 37.11 -26.80
C LEU A 318 -7.66 35.91 -25.93
N SER A 319 -7.93 36.18 -24.65
CA SER A 319 -8.57 35.24 -23.73
C SER A 319 -10.00 35.67 -23.47
N LEU A 320 -10.93 34.71 -23.34
CA LEU A 320 -12.31 35.00 -22.98
C LEU A 320 -12.34 35.56 -21.54
N THR A 321 -12.81 36.79 -21.39
CA THR A 321 -12.99 37.45 -20.08
C THR A 321 -14.46 37.80 -19.86
N ALA A 322 -14.80 38.30 -18.67
CA ALA A 322 -16.16 38.80 -18.41
C ALA A 322 -16.51 40.02 -19.31
N ASP A 323 -15.52 40.77 -19.77
CA ASP A 323 -15.70 41.94 -20.63
C ASP A 323 -15.74 41.61 -22.12
N THR A 324 -15.36 40.39 -22.51
CA THR A 324 -15.46 39.95 -23.91
C THR A 324 -16.91 40.01 -24.37
N GLU A 325 -17.15 40.58 -25.55
CA GLU A 325 -18.48 40.61 -26.15
C GLU A 325 -18.63 39.46 -27.14
N ILE A 326 -19.77 38.80 -27.11
CA ILE A 326 -20.14 37.75 -28.05
C ILE A 326 -21.49 38.07 -28.70
N ALA A 327 -21.67 37.64 -29.94
CA ALA A 327 -22.93 37.77 -30.68
C ALA A 327 -23.18 36.50 -31.49
N LEU A 328 -24.45 36.20 -31.76
CA LEU A 328 -24.79 35.17 -32.74
C LEU A 328 -24.26 35.59 -34.12
N ARG A 329 -23.53 34.71 -34.80
CA ARG A 329 -22.97 35.01 -36.12
C ARG A 329 -24.12 35.28 -37.12
N PRO A 330 -24.03 36.33 -37.95
CA PRO A 330 -25.05 36.58 -38.98
C PRO A 330 -25.27 35.39 -39.91
N GLY A 331 -26.53 34.99 -40.06
CA GLY A 331 -26.93 33.87 -40.93
C GLY A 331 -26.89 32.48 -40.26
N VAL A 332 -26.47 32.38 -39.00
CA VAL A 332 -26.55 31.14 -38.21
C VAL A 332 -27.92 31.07 -37.52
N ASP A 333 -28.58 29.91 -37.65
CA ASP A 333 -29.78 29.55 -36.88
C ASP A 333 -29.40 28.45 -35.86
N PRO A 334 -29.33 28.74 -34.55
CA PRO A 334 -28.99 27.76 -33.51
C PRO A 334 -29.91 26.52 -33.47
N LEU A 335 -31.15 26.64 -33.95
CA LEU A 335 -32.11 25.53 -33.99
C LEU A 335 -31.89 24.61 -35.19
N ALA A 336 -31.12 25.05 -36.20
CA ALA A 336 -30.79 24.29 -37.40
C ALA A 336 -29.29 23.99 -37.55
N ASP A 337 -28.41 24.65 -36.79
CA ASP A 337 -26.96 24.49 -36.92
C ASP A 337 -26.51 23.06 -36.55
N PRO A 338 -25.77 22.36 -37.42
CA PRO A 338 -25.30 20.99 -37.16
C PRO A 338 -24.49 20.84 -35.86
N ALA A 339 -23.69 21.82 -35.46
CA ALA A 339 -22.91 21.74 -34.22
C ALA A 339 -23.82 21.64 -32.99
N LEU A 340 -25.02 22.20 -33.05
CA LEU A 340 -25.99 22.16 -31.97
C LEU A 340 -27.01 21.04 -32.17
N THR A 341 -27.44 20.75 -33.40
CA THR A 341 -28.55 19.82 -33.72
C THR A 341 -28.15 18.39 -34.04
N SER A 342 -26.94 18.18 -34.56
CA SER A 342 -26.54 16.90 -35.11
C SER A 342 -25.54 16.20 -34.18
N GLY A 343 -25.71 14.88 -34.02
CA GLY A 343 -24.80 14.05 -33.24
C GLY A 343 -23.50 13.72 -33.99
N ILE A 344 -22.81 14.73 -34.53
CA ILE A 344 -21.55 14.53 -35.24
C ILE A 344 -20.51 14.00 -34.25
N MET A 345 -20.02 12.78 -34.49
CA MET A 345 -19.06 12.10 -33.62
C MET A 345 -17.73 12.84 -33.45
N LEU A 346 -17.34 13.70 -34.40
CA LEU A 346 -16.14 14.52 -34.25
C LEU A 346 -16.30 15.57 -33.14
N ASP A 347 -17.50 16.13 -33.01
CA ASP A 347 -17.81 17.24 -32.10
C ASP A 347 -17.97 16.79 -30.64
N SER A 348 -18.16 15.47 -30.40
CA SER A 348 -18.21 14.88 -29.06
C SER A 348 -16.82 14.80 -28.40
N TYR A 349 -15.73 15.02 -29.14
CA TYR A 349 -14.39 15.04 -28.54
C TYR A 349 -14.26 16.21 -27.55
N GLY A 350 -14.03 15.88 -26.27
CA GLY A 350 -13.90 16.85 -25.18
C GLY A 350 -15.23 17.36 -24.61
N GLU A 351 -16.37 16.81 -25.02
CA GLU A 351 -17.70 17.23 -24.53
C GLU A 351 -17.85 17.15 -23.00
N ALA A 352 -17.19 16.18 -22.35
CA ALA A 352 -17.23 16.01 -20.89
C ALA A 352 -16.76 17.24 -20.08
N TRP A 353 -16.04 18.17 -20.71
CA TRP A 353 -15.47 19.37 -20.07
C TRP A 353 -16.27 20.66 -20.32
N ARG A 354 -17.33 20.61 -21.14
CA ARG A 354 -18.21 21.75 -21.45
C ARG A 354 -19.68 21.35 -21.25
N LEU A 355 -20.59 22.28 -21.51
CA LEU A 355 -22.02 21.96 -21.60
C LEU A 355 -22.31 21.15 -22.87
N SER A 356 -23.35 20.30 -22.80
CA SER A 356 -23.82 19.53 -23.95
C SER A 356 -24.34 20.44 -25.05
N ALA A 357 -24.40 19.94 -26.29
CA ALA A 357 -25.01 20.71 -27.39
C ALA A 357 -26.46 21.10 -27.09
N ALA A 358 -27.21 20.24 -26.41
CA ALA A 358 -28.58 20.50 -25.99
C ALA A 358 -28.68 21.64 -24.97
N ASP A 359 -27.72 21.76 -24.05
CA ASP A 359 -27.68 22.84 -23.04
C ASP A 359 -27.09 24.15 -23.59
N LEU A 360 -26.26 24.08 -24.63
CA LEU A 360 -25.71 25.26 -25.31
C LEU A 360 -26.69 25.89 -26.29
N ARG A 361 -27.61 25.11 -26.87
CA ARG A 361 -28.57 25.62 -27.86
C ARG A 361 -29.45 26.75 -27.31
N PRO A 362 -30.10 26.65 -26.13
CA PRO A 362 -30.90 27.75 -25.59
C PRO A 362 -30.07 29.02 -25.33
N LEU A 363 -28.79 28.88 -24.99
CA LEU A 363 -27.89 30.02 -24.78
C LEU A 363 -27.56 30.73 -26.09
N ALA A 364 -27.34 29.98 -27.17
CA ALA A 364 -27.13 30.54 -28.51
C ALA A 364 -28.42 31.15 -29.09
N ASP A 365 -29.57 30.48 -28.91
CA ASP A 365 -30.91 30.95 -29.32
C ASP A 365 -31.29 32.26 -28.62
N GLY A 366 -31.02 32.37 -27.31
CA GLY A 366 -31.26 33.57 -26.53
C GLY A 366 -30.42 34.79 -26.95
N LEU A 367 -29.43 34.63 -27.83
CA LEU A 367 -28.67 35.73 -28.41
C LEU A 367 -29.29 36.28 -29.71
N GLN A 368 -30.29 35.62 -30.28
CA GLN A 368 -30.96 36.05 -31.50
C GLN A 368 -31.58 37.45 -31.35
N GLY A 369 -31.25 38.36 -32.27
CA GLY A 369 -31.73 39.74 -32.26
C GLY A 369 -31.20 40.61 -31.11
N SER A 370 -30.32 40.09 -30.26
CA SER A 370 -29.84 40.80 -29.06
C SER A 370 -28.58 41.65 -29.27
N GLY A 371 -27.95 41.56 -30.45
CA GLY A 371 -26.68 42.22 -30.75
C GLY A 371 -25.50 41.63 -29.98
N TRP A 372 -24.49 42.46 -29.69
CA TRP A 372 -23.32 42.08 -28.89
C TRP A 372 -23.65 42.06 -27.40
N ARG A 373 -23.25 40.99 -26.69
CA ARG A 373 -23.51 40.79 -25.26
C ARG A 373 -22.22 40.46 -24.53
N ARG A 374 -22.00 41.07 -23.37
CA ARG A 374 -20.86 40.73 -22.51
C ARG A 374 -21.02 39.34 -21.94
N VAL A 375 -19.93 38.57 -21.95
CA VAL A 375 -19.87 37.23 -21.36
C VAL A 375 -20.20 37.27 -19.86
N GLY A 376 -19.77 38.31 -19.13
CA GLY A 376 -20.09 38.49 -17.72
C GLY A 376 -21.60 38.55 -17.44
N ASP A 377 -22.35 39.27 -18.28
CA ASP A 377 -23.81 39.40 -18.15
C ASP A 377 -24.52 38.08 -18.44
N LEU A 378 -24.03 37.33 -19.43
CA LEU A 378 -24.55 35.99 -19.74
C LEU A 378 -24.29 35.03 -18.58
N LEU A 379 -23.06 34.97 -18.07
CA LEU A 379 -22.69 34.09 -16.95
C LEU A 379 -23.38 34.45 -15.64
N ALA A 380 -23.78 35.71 -15.44
CA ALA A 380 -24.54 36.13 -14.27
C ALA A 380 -25.90 35.41 -14.16
N THR A 381 -26.52 35.08 -15.29
CA THR A 381 -27.78 34.32 -15.36
C THR A 381 -27.61 32.81 -15.13
N ILE A 382 -26.37 32.33 -15.13
CA ILE A 382 -26.03 30.91 -14.99
C ILE A 382 -25.71 30.57 -13.52
N PRO A 383 -26.21 29.43 -12.99
CA PRO A 383 -25.87 28.97 -11.64
C PRO A 383 -24.36 28.81 -11.45
N PRO A 384 -23.78 29.19 -10.29
CA PRO A 384 -22.34 29.14 -10.07
C PRO A 384 -21.65 27.81 -10.43
N PRO A 385 -22.23 26.61 -10.15
CA PRO A 385 -21.61 25.33 -10.51
C PRO A 385 -21.47 25.11 -12.02
N ALA A 386 -22.32 25.74 -12.84
CA ALA A 386 -22.35 25.54 -14.29
C ALA A 386 -21.47 26.56 -15.04
N ARG A 387 -21.16 27.71 -14.45
CA ARG A 387 -20.47 28.83 -15.12
C ARG A 387 -19.17 28.42 -15.81
N ALA A 388 -18.33 27.62 -15.15
CA ALA A 388 -17.05 27.19 -15.74
C ALA A 388 -17.27 26.37 -17.03
N ARG A 389 -18.18 25.39 -17.00
CA ARG A 389 -18.51 24.58 -18.19
C ARG A 389 -19.20 25.42 -19.28
N THR A 390 -19.99 26.42 -18.89
CA THR A 390 -20.58 27.39 -19.82
C THR A 390 -19.50 28.19 -20.53
N THR A 391 -18.49 28.71 -19.83
CA THR A 391 -17.36 29.44 -20.43
C THR A 391 -16.64 28.60 -21.49
N TYR A 392 -16.37 27.33 -21.21
CA TYR A 392 -15.78 26.39 -22.18
C TYR A 392 -16.71 26.12 -23.36
N GLY A 393 -18.02 26.05 -23.10
CA GLY A 393 -19.04 25.94 -24.13
C GLY A 393 -19.11 27.16 -25.05
N LEU A 394 -19.00 28.38 -24.51
CA LEU A 394 -18.96 29.61 -25.31
C LEU A 394 -17.74 29.65 -26.23
N ILE A 395 -16.55 29.31 -25.72
CA ILE A 395 -15.34 29.17 -26.54
C ILE A 395 -15.55 28.12 -27.65
N TRP A 396 -16.19 27.01 -27.32
CA TRP A 396 -16.49 25.96 -28.30
C TRP A 396 -17.47 26.45 -29.38
N LEU A 397 -18.52 27.19 -29.03
CA LEU A 397 -19.43 27.81 -30.01
C LEU A 397 -18.71 28.83 -30.91
N CYS A 398 -17.78 29.62 -30.37
CA CYS A 398 -16.91 30.48 -31.16
C CYS A 398 -16.02 29.67 -32.12
N LYS A 399 -15.45 28.55 -31.65
CA LYS A 399 -14.64 27.63 -32.48
C LYS A 399 -15.46 27.00 -33.62
N MET A 400 -16.71 26.62 -33.36
CA MET A 400 -17.62 26.07 -34.37
C MET A 400 -18.16 27.15 -35.32
N GLY A 401 -17.93 28.43 -35.02
CA GLY A 401 -18.41 29.54 -35.83
C GLY A 401 -19.89 29.87 -35.63
N VAL A 402 -20.50 29.41 -34.54
CA VAL A 402 -21.87 29.77 -34.16
C VAL A 402 -21.91 31.19 -33.57
N LEU A 403 -20.86 31.55 -32.80
CA LEU A 403 -20.72 32.87 -32.19
C LEU A 403 -19.52 33.63 -32.76
N ASP A 404 -19.70 34.94 -32.92
CA ASP A 404 -18.60 35.89 -33.12
C ASP A 404 -18.23 36.54 -31.78
N TRP A 405 -16.98 36.99 -31.65
CA TRP A 405 -16.41 37.55 -30.43
C TRP A 405 -15.56 38.79 -30.72
N ARG A 406 -15.50 39.74 -29.79
CA ARG A 406 -14.63 40.93 -29.86
C ARG A 406 -14.23 41.48 -28.50
#